data_AF-A0A925CDF5-F1
#
_entry.id   AF-A0A925CDF5-F1
#
_cell.length_a   1.000
_cell.length_b   1.000
_cell.length_c   1.000
_cell.angle_alpha   90.00
_cell.angle_beta   90.00
_cell.angle_gamma   90.00
#
_symmetry.space_group_name_H-M   'P 1'
#
loop_
_entity.id
_entity.type
_entity.pdbx_description
1 polymer ?
#
loop_
_entity_poly.entity_id
_entity_poly.type
_entity_poly.pdbx_seq_one_letter_code
_entity_poly.pdbx_strand_id
1 'polypeptide(L)'
;MAQVEDLRADFEQRRHTPLLKKPLVSSGVVLTKGELVRWDTATPHASSLLIGHGSIKLYYPADKLLEVYPVGEGFKDLAGAPLPRLSVLKARFDITPLASEDLGASNEVATLLAVQLTPKSKELREHIASVRVLIDESRPAATKVVMTDPDGEVTEIVFSNVRLNTGVRDDEIDPKMPEGVRVSRPLGESKVETGGGKSAPDTAGARPTVHDENY
;
A
#
# COMPACT_ATOMS: atom_id res chain seq x y z
N MET A 1 3.36 -21.30 14.33
CA MET A 1 2.59 -20.04 14.45
C MET A 1 1.43 -20.13 13.48
N ALA A 2 0.26 -19.59 13.81
CA ALA A 2 -0.84 -19.52 12.85
C ALA A 2 -0.49 -18.52 11.73
N GLN A 3 -0.74 -18.88 10.48
CA GLN A 3 -0.56 -17.99 9.35
C GLN A 3 -1.81 -17.11 9.19
N VAL A 4 -1.60 -15.81 8.97
CA VAL A 4 -2.68 -14.88 8.59
C VAL A 4 -2.81 -14.92 7.07
N GLU A 5 -3.94 -15.42 6.59
CA GLU A 5 -4.29 -15.52 5.16
C GLU A 5 -5.11 -14.31 4.73
N ASP A 6 -6.06 -13.89 5.57
CA ASP A 6 -6.81 -12.64 5.48
C ASP A 6 -6.98 -11.96 6.84
N LEU A 7 -7.25 -10.66 6.81
CA LEU A 7 -7.64 -9.86 7.97
C LEU A 7 -8.80 -8.94 7.60
N ARG A 8 -9.73 -8.76 8.53
CA ARG A 8 -10.71 -7.66 8.54
C ARG A 8 -10.63 -6.92 9.87
N ALA A 9 -10.55 -5.59 9.83
CA ALA A 9 -10.66 -4.73 11.00
C ALA A 9 -11.43 -3.45 10.67
N ASP A 10 -12.04 -2.85 11.69
CA ASP A 10 -12.58 -1.50 11.60
C ASP A 10 -11.48 -0.51 12.03
N PHE A 11 -11.36 0.64 11.36
CA PHE A 11 -10.31 1.63 11.66
C PHE A 11 -10.88 3.01 11.99
N GLU A 12 -10.19 3.72 12.89
CA GLU A 12 -10.30 5.16 13.06
C GLU A 12 -8.92 5.80 12.86
N GLN A 13 -8.82 6.72 11.91
CA GLN A 13 -7.63 7.52 11.62
C GLN A 13 -7.85 8.95 12.12
N ARG A 14 -6.84 9.53 12.76
CA ARG A 14 -6.81 10.92 13.24
C ARG A 14 -5.53 11.61 12.75
N ARG A 15 -5.67 12.53 11.79
CA ARG A 15 -4.54 13.38 11.36
C ARG A 15 -4.55 14.69 12.13
N HIS A 16 -3.53 14.87 12.96
CA HIS A 16 -3.25 16.09 13.70
C HIS A 16 -2.23 16.90 12.89
N THR A 17 -2.58 18.14 12.54
CA THR A 17 -1.68 19.04 11.82
C THR A 17 -1.45 20.29 12.68
N PRO A 18 -0.25 20.88 12.72
CA PRO A 18 0.02 22.07 13.54
C PRO A 18 -0.89 23.27 13.26
N LEU A 19 -1.53 23.31 12.07
CA LEU A 19 -2.40 24.39 11.62
C LEU A 19 -3.88 24.21 12.01
N LEU A 20 -4.32 23.02 12.46
CA LEU A 20 -5.72 22.71 12.71
C LEU A 20 -6.03 22.55 14.22
N LYS A 21 -7.02 23.32 14.70
CA LYS A 21 -7.50 23.27 16.11
C LYS A 21 -8.22 21.97 16.50
N LYS A 22 -8.50 21.09 15.55
CA LYS A 22 -9.10 19.76 15.73
C LYS A 22 -8.46 18.80 14.72
N PRO A 23 -8.20 17.53 15.08
CA PRO A 23 -7.75 16.55 14.12
C PRO A 23 -8.79 16.32 13.03
N LEU A 24 -8.33 16.01 11.82
CA LEU A 24 -9.17 15.40 10.80
C LEU A 24 -9.36 13.93 11.18
N VAL A 25 -10.57 13.55 11.58
CA VAL A 25 -10.95 12.18 11.89
C VAL A 25 -11.54 11.52 10.64
N SER A 26 -11.21 10.26 10.40
CA SER A 26 -11.78 9.45 9.32
C SER A 26 -11.94 8.01 9.81
N SER A 27 -12.98 7.30 9.37
CA SER A 27 -13.24 5.94 9.83
C SER A 27 -13.83 5.05 8.73
N GLY A 28 -13.66 3.74 8.89
CA GLY A 28 -14.06 2.76 7.88
C GLY A 28 -13.61 1.34 8.20
N VAL A 29 -13.46 0.52 7.16
CA VAL A 29 -13.02 -0.89 7.25
C VAL A 29 -11.73 -1.09 6.46
N VAL A 30 -10.81 -1.89 7.00
CA VAL A 30 -9.62 -2.39 6.29
C VAL A 30 -9.73 -3.91 6.09
N LEU A 31 -9.40 -4.36 4.89
CA LEU A 31 -9.31 -5.75 4.47
C LEU A 31 -7.89 -6.04 3.97
N THR A 32 -7.34 -7.21 4.30
CA THR A 32 -6.11 -7.71 3.67
C THR A 32 -6.31 -9.14 3.17
N LYS A 33 -5.65 -9.49 2.06
CA LYS A 33 -5.56 -10.86 1.54
C LYS A 33 -4.28 -11.03 0.71
N GLY A 34 -3.32 -11.81 1.23
CA GLY A 34 -2.04 -12.08 0.56
C GLY A 34 -1.14 -10.84 0.33
N GLU A 35 -1.36 -10.13 -0.78
CA GLU A 35 -0.67 -8.88 -1.16
C GLU A 35 -1.62 -7.70 -1.36
N LEU A 36 -2.94 -7.95 -1.36
CA LEU A 36 -3.94 -6.92 -1.50
C LEU A 36 -4.27 -6.33 -0.12
N VAL A 37 -4.31 -5.00 -0.05
CA VAL A 37 -4.88 -4.26 1.08
C VAL A 37 -5.90 -3.26 0.55
N ARG A 38 -7.12 -3.33 1.08
CA ARG A 38 -8.21 -2.42 0.75
C ARG A 38 -8.65 -1.66 2.01
N TRP A 39 -8.75 -0.34 1.91
CA TRP A 39 -9.39 0.51 2.90
C TRP A 39 -10.66 1.10 2.30
N ASP A 40 -11.81 0.86 2.93
CA ASP A 40 -13.06 1.54 2.62
C ASP A 40 -13.32 2.59 3.70
N THR A 41 -12.98 3.84 3.40
CA THR A 41 -13.29 5.00 4.24
C THR A 41 -14.77 5.32 4.08
N ALA A 42 -15.51 5.35 5.20
CA ALA A 42 -16.92 5.72 5.25
C ALA A 42 -17.13 7.18 5.69
N THR A 43 -16.25 7.70 6.56
CA THR A 43 -16.32 9.09 7.06
C THR A 43 -14.96 9.79 6.94
N PRO A 44 -14.89 11.11 6.70
CA PRO A 44 -16.01 12.04 6.46
C PRO A 44 -16.57 11.96 5.03
N HIS A 45 -15.80 11.40 4.08
CA HIS A 45 -16.19 11.22 2.70
C HIS A 45 -15.93 9.78 2.26
N ALA A 46 -16.92 9.17 1.59
CA ALA A 46 -16.80 7.81 1.09
C ALA A 46 -15.65 7.71 0.06
N SER A 47 -14.73 6.77 0.26
CA SER A 47 -13.65 6.48 -0.68
C SER A 47 -13.05 5.10 -0.44
N SER A 48 -12.61 4.43 -1.51
CA SER A 48 -11.95 3.12 -1.44
C SER A 48 -10.52 3.22 -1.96
N LEU A 49 -9.55 2.87 -1.11
CA LEU A 49 -8.13 2.76 -1.45
C LEU A 49 -7.77 1.26 -1.55
N LEU A 50 -7.57 0.75 -2.77
CA LEU A 50 -7.05 -0.60 -2.98
C LEU A 50 -5.60 -0.52 -3.47
N ILE A 51 -4.71 -1.27 -2.83
CA ILE A 51 -3.30 -1.33 -3.21
C ILE A 51 -2.87 -2.79 -3.32
N GLY A 52 -2.16 -3.09 -4.41
CA GLY A 52 -1.71 -4.41 -4.81
C GLY A 52 -1.56 -4.52 -6.33
N HIS A 53 -1.07 -5.67 -6.82
CA HIS A 53 -0.78 -5.90 -8.26
C HIS A 53 0.12 -4.83 -8.91
N GLY A 54 1.00 -4.19 -8.14
CA GLY A 54 1.85 -3.08 -8.63
C GLY A 54 1.11 -1.76 -8.90
N SER A 55 -0.13 -1.63 -8.41
CA SER A 55 -0.99 -0.44 -8.60
C SER A 55 -1.53 0.07 -7.26
N ILE A 56 -1.75 1.39 -7.20
CA ILE A 56 -2.61 2.04 -6.21
C ILE A 56 -3.87 2.49 -6.95
N LYS A 57 -5.05 2.08 -6.48
CA LYS A 57 -6.35 2.51 -6.99
C LYS A 57 -7.08 3.33 -5.92
N LEU A 58 -7.45 4.57 -6.22
CA LEU A 58 -8.34 5.38 -5.38
C LEU A 58 -9.69 5.54 -6.09
N TYR A 59 -10.75 5.05 -5.47
CA TYR A 59 -12.12 5.20 -5.96
C TYR A 59 -12.90 6.20 -5.11
N TYR A 60 -13.48 7.19 -5.78
CA TYR A 60 -14.34 8.22 -5.20
C TYR A 60 -15.78 8.00 -5.73
N PRO A 61 -16.70 7.41 -4.92
CA PRO A 61 -18.04 7.08 -5.37
C PRO A 61 -18.89 8.29 -5.75
N ALA A 62 -18.69 9.43 -5.07
CA ALA A 62 -19.43 10.67 -5.33
C ALA A 62 -19.16 11.23 -6.74
N ASP A 63 -17.89 11.29 -7.13
CA ASP A 63 -17.43 11.81 -8.42
C ASP A 63 -17.43 10.76 -9.54
N LYS A 64 -17.77 9.50 -9.20
CA LYS A 64 -17.60 8.30 -10.04
C LYS A 64 -16.19 8.22 -10.64
N LEU A 65 -15.17 8.56 -9.85
CA LEU A 65 -13.78 8.66 -10.30
C LEU A 65 -12.94 7.50 -9.77
N LEU A 66 -12.22 6.82 -10.65
CA LEU A 66 -11.16 5.88 -10.28
C LEU A 66 -9.80 6.45 -10.71
N GLU A 67 -8.93 6.78 -9.78
CA GLU A 67 -7.55 7.17 -10.06
C GLU A 67 -6.62 5.97 -9.89
N VAL A 68 -5.78 5.71 -10.90
CA VAL A 68 -4.86 4.58 -10.90
C VAL A 68 -3.42 5.07 -11.04
N TYR A 69 -2.66 4.92 -9.97
CA TYR A 69 -1.24 5.28 -9.91
C TYR A 69 -0.39 4.01 -10.07
N PRO A 70 0.56 3.99 -11.03
CA PRO A 70 1.52 2.90 -11.14
C PRO A 70 2.51 2.97 -9.98
N VAL A 71 2.78 1.83 -9.34
CA VAL A 71 3.70 1.80 -8.20
C VAL A 71 5.09 1.40 -8.67
N GLY A 72 5.98 2.39 -8.75
CA GLY A 72 7.39 2.18 -9.09
C GLY A 72 8.08 1.23 -8.11
N GLU A 73 9.14 0.56 -8.57
CA GLU A 73 9.87 -0.51 -7.85
C GLU A 73 10.12 -0.18 -6.37
N GLY A 74 10.65 1.02 -6.08
CA GLY A 74 10.97 1.47 -4.72
C GLY A 74 9.76 1.73 -3.81
N PHE A 75 8.55 1.84 -4.37
CA PHE A 75 7.31 2.27 -3.69
C PHE A 75 6.30 1.11 -3.50
N LYS A 76 6.46 -0.01 -4.23
CA LYS A 76 5.65 -1.25 -4.06
C LYS A 76 5.69 -1.77 -2.62
N ASP A 77 6.80 -1.47 -1.96
CA ASP A 77 7.18 -1.78 -0.60
C ASP A 77 6.50 -0.92 0.50
N LEU A 78 5.86 0.20 0.16
CA LEU A 78 5.39 1.18 1.15
C LEU A 78 3.93 1.59 0.98
N ALA A 79 3.38 1.40 -0.21
CA ALA A 79 1.99 1.76 -0.47
C ALA A 79 1.02 0.78 0.21
N GLY A 80 0.15 1.31 1.08
CA GLY A 80 -1.21 0.79 1.28
C GLY A 80 -1.46 -0.18 2.42
N ALA A 81 -0.46 -0.85 2.96
CA ALA A 81 -0.58 -1.45 4.27
C ALA A 81 -0.30 -0.38 5.35
N PRO A 82 -0.97 -0.39 6.53
CA PRO A 82 -0.56 0.48 7.63
C PRO A 82 0.84 0.14 8.13
N LEU A 83 1.28 -1.10 7.85
CA LEU A 83 2.65 -1.58 7.93
C LEU A 83 2.91 -2.54 6.77
N PRO A 84 3.92 -2.31 5.91
CA PRO A 84 4.31 -3.28 4.90
C PRO A 84 4.94 -4.53 5.54
N ARG A 85 5.20 -5.55 4.71
CA ARG A 85 5.77 -6.85 5.12
C ARG A 85 7.03 -6.66 5.98
N LEU A 86 7.18 -7.49 7.02
CA LEU A 86 8.28 -7.38 7.99
C LEU A 86 9.69 -7.45 7.37
N SER A 87 9.85 -8.16 6.25
CA SER A 87 11.09 -8.16 5.45
C SER A 87 11.43 -6.78 4.89
N VAL A 88 10.43 -6.11 4.32
CA VAL A 88 10.53 -4.75 3.77
C VAL A 88 10.78 -3.73 4.88
N LEU A 89 10.06 -3.84 6.01
CA LEU A 89 10.30 -3.01 7.19
C LEU A 89 11.76 -3.10 7.66
N LYS A 90 12.30 -4.32 7.83
CA LYS A 90 13.70 -4.52 8.24
C LYS A 90 14.72 -3.98 7.24
N ALA A 91 14.39 -3.96 5.94
CA ALA A 91 15.24 -3.38 4.90
C ALA A 91 15.24 -1.85 4.91
N ARG A 92 14.06 -1.21 5.02
CA ARG A 92 13.88 0.25 4.90
C ARG A 92 14.00 1.02 6.22
N PHE A 93 13.79 0.36 7.37
CA PHE A 93 13.77 0.98 8.70
C PHE A 93 14.70 0.26 9.68
N ASP A 94 15.24 0.99 10.64
CA ASP A 94 15.73 0.45 11.91
C ASP A 94 14.54 0.22 12.83
N ILE A 95 14.55 -0.92 13.54
CA ILE A 95 13.45 -1.35 14.41
C ILE A 95 13.97 -1.41 15.85
N THR A 96 13.39 -0.60 16.73
CA THR A 96 13.72 -0.57 18.16
C THR A 96 12.46 -0.87 18.99
N PRO A 97 12.55 -1.63 20.10
CA PRO A 97 11.42 -1.77 21.01
C PRO A 97 11.06 -0.42 21.66
N LEU A 98 9.80 -0.28 22.06
CA LEU A 98 9.28 0.80 22.90
C LEU A 98 8.61 0.22 24.15
N ALA A 99 8.31 1.07 25.13
CA ALA A 99 7.34 0.72 26.16
C ALA A 99 5.92 0.72 25.52
N SER A 100 5.07 -0.23 25.90
CA SER A 100 3.68 -0.29 25.39
C SER A 100 2.85 0.92 25.85
N GLU A 101 3.26 1.51 26.96
CA GLU A 101 2.64 2.65 27.63
C GLU A 101 2.85 3.95 26.81
N ASP A 102 3.96 4.05 26.06
CA ASP A 102 4.28 5.17 25.14
C ASP A 102 3.28 5.32 23.97
N LEU A 103 2.43 4.30 23.76
CA LEU A 103 1.35 4.29 22.78
C LEU A 103 -0.05 4.29 23.41
N GLY A 104 -0.13 4.28 24.74
CA GLY A 104 -1.38 4.31 25.51
C GLY A 104 -1.96 2.94 25.84
N ALA A 105 -1.14 1.89 25.94
CA ALA A 105 -1.56 0.60 26.47
C ALA A 105 -1.86 0.65 27.98
N SER A 106 -2.73 -0.27 28.44
CA SER A 106 -2.86 -0.63 29.85
C SER A 106 -2.01 -1.88 30.14
N ASN A 107 -1.37 -1.92 31.32
CA ASN A 107 -0.56 -3.05 31.81
C ASN A 107 -1.35 -4.39 31.90
N GLU A 108 -2.67 -4.37 31.75
CA GLU A 108 -3.55 -5.54 31.82
C GLU A 108 -3.43 -6.47 30.58
N VAL A 109 -2.86 -5.99 29.47
CA VAL A 109 -2.71 -6.79 28.23
C VAL A 109 -1.26 -7.26 28.07
N ALA A 110 -0.90 -8.33 28.78
CA ALA A 110 0.45 -8.89 28.86
C ALA A 110 1.02 -9.54 27.57
N THR A 111 0.49 -9.18 26.40
CA THR A 111 0.86 -9.69 25.07
C THR A 111 0.93 -8.55 24.04
N LEU A 112 1.30 -7.34 24.45
CA LEU A 112 1.47 -6.19 23.57
C LEU A 112 2.94 -5.94 23.26
N LEU A 113 3.30 -6.00 21.97
CA LEU A 113 4.62 -5.63 21.47
C LEU A 113 4.58 -4.22 20.89
N ALA A 114 5.32 -3.29 21.48
CA ALA A 114 5.49 -1.95 20.96
C ALA A 114 6.86 -1.78 20.28
N VAL A 115 6.87 -1.19 19.08
CA VAL A 115 8.10 -0.91 18.31
C VAL A 115 8.07 0.46 17.64
N GLN A 116 9.24 1.05 17.50
CA GLN A 116 9.50 2.19 16.61
C GLN A 116 10.23 1.73 15.36
N LEU A 117 9.88 2.36 14.25
CA LEU A 117 10.43 2.19 12.92
C LEU A 117 11.01 3.54 12.49
N THR A 118 12.33 3.65 12.40
CA THR A 118 13.03 4.88 11.97
C THR A 118 13.62 4.64 10.57
N PRO A 119 13.34 5.46 9.54
CA PRO A 119 13.82 5.16 8.18
C PRO A 119 15.35 5.20 8.08
N LYS A 120 15.91 4.36 7.19
CA LYS A 120 17.36 4.23 6.94
C LYS A 120 17.89 5.18 5.85
N SER A 121 17.15 5.30 4.75
CA SER A 121 17.48 6.15 3.58
C SER A 121 17.17 7.62 3.85
N LYS A 122 17.90 8.55 3.21
CA LYS A 122 17.60 10.00 3.26
C LYS A 122 16.21 10.31 2.68
N GLU A 123 15.90 9.77 1.50
CA GLU A 123 14.62 9.92 0.78
C GLU A 123 13.41 9.66 1.68
N LEU A 124 13.34 8.52 2.37
CA LEU A 124 12.23 8.24 3.30
C LEU A 124 12.18 9.20 4.51
N ARG A 125 13.31 9.79 4.94
CA ARG A 125 13.32 10.82 5.99
C ARG A 125 12.83 12.19 5.53
N GLU A 126 12.60 12.39 4.23
CA GLU A 126 11.99 13.61 3.68
C GLU A 126 10.45 13.54 3.75
N HIS A 127 9.88 12.38 4.10
CA HIS A 127 8.43 12.15 4.20
C HIS A 127 7.97 11.48 5.51
N ILE A 128 8.87 10.78 6.22
CA ILE A 128 8.56 10.06 7.47
C ILE A 128 9.69 10.33 8.47
N ALA A 129 9.39 10.89 9.63
CA ALA A 129 10.34 10.97 10.75
C ALA A 129 10.35 9.65 11.53
N SER A 130 9.17 9.09 11.84
CA SER A 130 9.03 7.76 12.46
C SER A 130 7.66 7.14 12.21
N VAL A 131 7.58 5.81 12.35
CA VAL A 131 6.33 5.08 12.54
C VAL A 131 6.44 4.27 13.83
N ARG A 132 5.51 4.45 14.75
CA ARG A 132 5.40 3.66 15.99
C ARG A 132 4.20 2.72 15.91
N VAL A 133 4.33 1.53 16.47
CA VAL A 133 3.37 0.43 16.31
C VAL A 133 3.11 -0.24 17.65
N LEU A 134 1.85 -0.55 17.92
CA LEU A 134 1.41 -1.49 18.95
C LEU A 134 0.83 -2.74 18.26
N ILE A 135 1.35 -3.92 18.59
CA ILE A 135 0.95 -5.22 18.03
C ILE A 135 0.38 -6.08 19.15
N ASP A 136 -0.73 -6.77 18.90
CA ASP A 136 -1.24 -7.83 19.78
C ASP A 136 -0.60 -9.17 19.39
N GLU A 137 0.29 -9.70 20.23
CA GLU A 137 0.97 -10.98 19.97
C GLU A 137 0.04 -12.20 20.12
N SER A 138 -1.10 -12.06 20.79
CA SER A 138 -2.13 -13.12 20.84
C SER A 138 -2.89 -13.25 19.51
N ARG A 139 -2.92 -12.18 18.70
CA ARG A 139 -3.61 -12.08 17.41
C ARG A 139 -2.73 -11.22 16.47
N PRO A 140 -1.66 -11.79 15.85
CA PRO A 140 -0.49 -11.05 15.34
C PRO A 140 -0.83 -10.01 14.26
N ALA A 141 -1.24 -8.83 14.72
CA ALA A 141 -1.76 -7.72 13.95
C ALA A 141 -1.59 -6.41 14.74
N ALA A 142 -1.49 -5.29 14.03
CA ALA A 142 -1.41 -3.98 14.68
C ALA A 142 -2.76 -3.60 15.31
N THR A 143 -2.73 -3.17 16.57
CA THR A 143 -3.87 -2.53 17.26
C THR A 143 -3.81 -1.01 17.11
N LYS A 144 -2.59 -0.45 16.99
CA LYS A 144 -2.37 0.98 16.79
C LYS A 144 -1.12 1.23 15.95
N VAL A 145 -1.20 2.22 15.06
CA VAL A 145 -0.06 2.79 14.33
C VAL A 145 -0.06 4.30 14.51
N VAL A 146 1.12 4.89 14.74
CA VAL A 146 1.30 6.34 14.83
C VAL A 146 2.46 6.74 13.92
N MET A 147 2.14 7.37 12.80
CA MET A 147 3.14 7.95 11.90
C MET A 147 3.34 9.42 12.24
N THR A 148 4.59 9.87 12.19
CA THR A 148 4.99 11.27 12.34
C THR A 148 5.92 11.64 11.19
N ASP A 149 5.64 12.75 10.51
CA ASP A 149 6.45 13.28 9.41
C ASP A 149 7.52 14.28 9.93
N PRO A 150 8.39 14.84 9.06
CA PRO A 150 9.42 15.79 9.48
C PRO A 150 8.89 17.16 9.95
N ASP A 151 7.70 17.57 9.50
CA ASP A 151 7.08 18.86 9.86
C ASP A 151 6.24 18.78 11.14
N GLY A 152 6.00 17.56 11.64
CA GLY A 152 5.29 17.29 12.89
C GLY A 152 3.79 17.04 12.71
N GLU A 153 3.29 16.74 11.50
CA GLU A 153 1.96 16.13 11.39
C GLU A 153 1.99 14.70 11.99
N VAL A 154 0.94 14.37 12.75
CA VAL A 154 0.80 13.06 13.39
C VAL A 154 -0.47 12.37 12.89
N THR A 155 -0.28 11.25 12.19
CA THR A 155 -1.37 10.36 11.78
C THR A 155 -1.43 9.18 12.75
N GLU A 156 -2.40 9.20 13.65
CA GLU A 156 -2.77 8.05 14.48
C GLU A 156 -3.80 7.20 13.74
N ILE A 157 -3.64 5.88 13.73
CA ILE A 157 -4.62 4.91 13.26
C ILE A 157 -4.82 3.87 14.37
N VAL A 158 -6.07 3.67 14.80
CA VAL A 158 -6.46 2.64 15.77
C VAL A 158 -7.33 1.61 15.08
N PHE A 159 -7.01 0.33 15.29
CA PHE A 159 -7.75 -0.80 14.75
C PHE A 159 -8.62 -1.44 15.83
N SER A 160 -9.86 -1.76 15.47
CA SER A 160 -10.84 -2.38 16.35
C SER A 160 -11.55 -3.53 15.64
N ASN A 161 -12.23 -4.38 16.42
CA ASN A 161 -12.95 -5.56 15.93
C ASN A 161 -12.12 -6.46 14.99
N VAL A 162 -10.80 -6.55 15.21
CA VAL A 162 -9.87 -7.30 14.37
C VAL A 162 -10.22 -8.79 14.33
N ARG A 163 -10.46 -9.31 13.13
CA ARG A 163 -10.76 -10.72 12.83
C ARG A 163 -9.78 -11.22 11.77
N LEU A 164 -9.27 -12.43 11.97
CA LEU A 164 -8.26 -13.08 11.11
C LEU A 164 -8.88 -14.31 10.43
N ASN A 165 -8.44 -14.63 9.23
CA ASN A 165 -8.82 -15.83 8.46
C ASN A 165 -10.35 -16.01 8.36
N THR A 166 -11.02 -14.93 7.96
CA THR A 166 -12.47 -14.79 7.89
C THR A 166 -13.10 -15.26 6.57
N GLY A 167 -12.28 -15.62 5.58
CA GLY A 167 -12.72 -15.98 4.23
C GLY A 167 -12.99 -14.76 3.35
N VAL A 168 -12.14 -13.73 3.41
CA VAL A 168 -12.26 -12.55 2.53
C VAL A 168 -12.25 -13.00 1.07
N ARG A 169 -13.31 -12.68 0.34
CA ARG A 169 -13.48 -13.10 -1.06
C ARG A 169 -12.79 -12.14 -2.02
N ASP A 170 -12.53 -12.60 -3.24
CA ASP A 170 -11.82 -11.81 -4.25
C ASP A 170 -12.69 -10.63 -4.74
N ASP A 171 -14.01 -10.83 -4.90
CA ASP A 171 -14.98 -9.78 -5.19
C ASP A 171 -15.14 -8.75 -4.06
N GLU A 172 -14.71 -9.10 -2.85
CA GLU A 172 -14.77 -8.24 -1.67
C GLU A 172 -13.53 -7.34 -1.54
N ILE A 173 -12.37 -7.79 -2.05
CA ILE A 173 -11.12 -7.03 -1.95
C ILE A 173 -10.72 -6.30 -3.25
N ASP A 174 -11.02 -6.82 -4.44
CA ASP A 174 -10.93 -6.09 -5.71
C ASP A 174 -12.27 -6.13 -6.47
N PRO A 175 -13.27 -5.34 -6.04
CA PRO A 175 -14.60 -5.35 -6.63
C PRO A 175 -14.57 -4.82 -8.06
N LYS A 176 -15.46 -5.35 -8.91
CA LYS A 176 -15.70 -4.76 -10.23
C LYS A 176 -16.26 -3.34 -10.08
N MET A 177 -15.66 -2.39 -10.78
CA MET A 177 -16.10 -1.00 -10.76
C MET A 177 -17.53 -0.86 -11.34
N PRO A 178 -18.39 -0.02 -10.74
CA PRO A 178 -19.71 0.28 -11.29
C PRO A 178 -19.66 0.90 -12.70
N GLU A 179 -20.76 0.77 -13.44
CA GLU A 179 -20.90 1.40 -14.75
C GLU A 179 -20.87 2.94 -14.66
N GLY A 180 -20.26 3.57 -15.66
CA GLY A 180 -20.08 5.03 -15.71
C GLY A 180 -18.99 5.57 -14.76
N VAL A 181 -18.16 4.72 -14.15
CA VAL A 181 -16.94 5.15 -13.47
C VAL A 181 -15.89 5.59 -14.48
N ARG A 182 -15.39 6.81 -14.32
CA ARG A 182 -14.38 7.45 -15.17
C ARG A 182 -12.99 7.18 -14.60
N VAL A 183 -12.09 6.64 -15.42
CA VAL A 183 -10.72 6.30 -15.01
C VAL A 183 -9.77 7.48 -15.27
N SER A 184 -8.86 7.74 -14.32
CA SER A 184 -7.80 8.74 -14.35
C SER A 184 -6.45 8.07 -14.12
N ARG A 185 -5.40 8.56 -14.78
CA ARG A 185 -4.00 8.14 -14.57
C ARG A 185 -3.12 9.38 -14.44
N PRO A 186 -3.07 10.05 -13.28
CA PRO A 186 -2.44 11.37 -13.16
C PRO A 186 -0.92 11.39 -13.48
N LEU A 187 -0.24 10.26 -13.30
CA LEU A 187 1.19 10.09 -13.61
C LEU A 187 1.43 9.54 -15.04
N GLY A 188 0.40 9.53 -15.88
CA GLY A 188 0.43 8.96 -17.23
C GLY A 188 0.36 7.43 -17.25
N GLU A 189 0.48 6.86 -18.45
CA GLU A 189 0.64 5.42 -18.63
C GLU A 189 2.12 5.05 -18.56
N SER A 190 2.49 4.20 -17.61
CA SER A 190 3.77 3.51 -17.64
C SER A 190 3.84 2.67 -18.91
N LYS A 191 4.67 3.07 -19.87
CA LYS A 191 5.00 2.25 -21.03
C LYS A 191 5.66 0.96 -20.56
N VAL A 192 4.87 -0.09 -20.42
CA VAL A 192 5.38 -1.45 -20.49
C VAL A 192 5.86 -1.62 -21.92
N GLU A 193 7.18 -1.65 -22.11
CA GLU A 193 7.76 -2.02 -23.40
C GLU A 193 7.49 -3.51 -23.64
N THR A 194 6.33 -3.81 -24.22
CA THR A 194 6.06 -5.11 -24.80
C THR A 194 7.09 -5.35 -25.90
N GLY A 195 8.00 -6.29 -25.64
CA GLY A 195 8.98 -6.78 -26.61
C GLY A 195 8.31 -7.51 -27.78
N GLY A 196 7.60 -6.76 -28.62
CA GLY A 196 6.89 -7.26 -29.80
C GLY A 196 7.89 -7.76 -30.84
N GLY A 197 7.67 -8.99 -31.30
CA GLY A 197 8.64 -9.72 -32.12
C GLY A 197 9.11 -8.96 -33.37
N LYS A 198 10.41 -9.01 -33.63
CA LYS A 198 11.00 -8.53 -34.88
C LYS A 198 10.70 -9.53 -36.00
N SER A 199 9.52 -9.39 -36.60
CA SER A 199 9.08 -10.18 -37.76
C SER A 199 10.11 -10.11 -38.89
N ALA A 200 10.41 -11.26 -39.50
CA ALA A 200 11.24 -11.32 -40.69
C ALA A 200 10.44 -10.86 -41.93
N PRO A 201 11.03 -10.07 -42.84
CA PRO A 201 10.59 -9.99 -44.23
C PRO A 201 11.24 -11.13 -45.03
N ASP A 202 10.45 -11.88 -45.79
CA ASP A 202 10.94 -12.93 -46.69
C ASP A 202 10.42 -12.71 -48.11
N THR A 203 11.23 -13.09 -49.11
CA THR A 203 11.00 -13.03 -50.57
C THR A 203 10.75 -11.64 -51.20
N ALA A 204 11.15 -11.37 -52.46
CA ALA A 204 12.12 -12.03 -53.33
C ALA A 204 12.57 -11.08 -54.46
N GLY A 205 13.73 -11.36 -55.08
CA GLY A 205 14.22 -10.64 -56.26
C GLY A 205 15.43 -11.33 -56.91
N ALA A 206 15.20 -12.26 -57.82
CA ALA A 206 16.25 -12.84 -58.69
C ALA A 206 16.61 -11.82 -59.81
N ARG A 207 17.78 -11.82 -60.47
CA ARG A 207 18.64 -12.88 -61.04
C ARG A 207 20.08 -12.30 -61.27
N PRO A 208 20.98 -12.94 -62.04
CA PRO A 208 21.64 -14.24 -61.89
C PRO A 208 23.19 -14.09 -61.79
N THR A 209 23.92 -15.20 -61.68
CA THR A 209 25.39 -15.29 -61.84
C THR A 209 25.82 -15.45 -63.30
N VAL A 210 27.05 -15.02 -63.63
CA VAL A 210 27.97 -15.56 -64.67
C VAL A 210 29.31 -14.78 -64.64
N HIS A 211 30.44 -15.49 -64.88
CA HIS A 211 31.80 -15.10 -65.34
C HIS A 211 32.15 -13.60 -65.62
N ASP A 212 33.37 -13.09 -65.44
CA ASP A 212 34.67 -13.61 -64.95
C ASP A 212 35.56 -12.37 -64.52
N GLU A 213 36.91 -12.27 -64.43
CA GLU A 213 38.07 -13.02 -64.96
C GLU A 213 39.36 -12.78 -64.10
N ASN A 214 40.57 -12.84 -64.68
CA ASN A 214 41.87 -12.75 -63.97
C ASN A 214 42.34 -11.32 -63.65
N TYR A 215 42.95 -11.09 -62.49
CA TYR A 215 44.40 -10.81 -62.34
C TYR A 215 44.88 -10.79 -60.88
#